data_AF-A0A2G6CIT4-F1
#
_entry.id   AF-A0A2G6CIT4-F1
#
_cell.length_a   1.000
_cell.length_b   1.000
_cell.length_c   1.000
_cell.angle_alpha   90.00
_cell.angle_beta   90.00
_cell.angle_gamma   90.00
#
_symmetry.space_group_name_H-M   'P 1'
#
loop_
_entity.id
_entity.type
_entity.pdbx_description
1 polymer ?
#
loop_
_entity_poly.entity_id
_entity_poly.type
_entity_poly.pdbx_seq_one_letter_code
_entity_poly.pdbx_strand_id
1 'polypeptide(L)' 'MAYRKPERLVCPGCGREGEAVFVVGIGPETAPGEGPSSMRLLEGGGWKVEEKSAGPFFAGRLVCPDCGAEVLNRPEGGDK' A
#
# COMPACT_ATOMS: atom_id res chain seq x y z
N MET A 1 0.85 -9.62 15.88
CA MET A 1 1.86 -10.12 14.91
C MET A 1 1.90 -9.18 13.71
N ALA A 2 3.01 -9.05 13.01
CA ALA A 2 3.05 -8.28 11.76
C ALA A 2 3.87 -9.02 10.71
N TYR A 3 3.52 -8.88 9.44
CA TYR A 3 4.26 -9.47 8.33
C TYR A 3 4.36 -8.49 7.15
N ARG A 4 5.38 -8.69 6.33
CA ARG A 4 5.57 -7.92 5.09
C ARG A 4 4.72 -8.55 3.98
N LYS A 5 3.96 -7.73 3.27
CA LYS A 5 3.17 -8.08 2.10
C LYS A 5 3.73 -7.28 0.91
N PRO A 6 4.71 -7.83 0.16
CA PRO A 6 5.12 -7.23 -1.10
C PRO A 6 3.97 -7.28 -2.11
N GLU A 7 3.81 -6.20 -2.86
CA GLU A 7 2.77 -6.01 -3.86
C GLU A 7 3.45 -5.51 -5.15
N ARG A 8 3.50 -6.39 -6.16
CA ARG A 8 4.05 -6.05 -7.47
C ARG A 8 3.06 -5.16 -8.20
N LEU A 9 3.52 -3.97 -8.57
CA LEU A 9 2.74 -2.98 -9.27
C LEU A 9 3.32 -2.74 -10.66
N VAL A 10 2.44 -2.49 -11.62
CA VAL A 10 2.81 -2.19 -13.00
C VAL A 10 2.20 -0.84 -13.36
N CYS A 11 3.02 0.08 -13.82
CA CYS A 11 2.57 1.39 -14.27
C CYS A 11 1.77 1.25 -15.58
N PRO A 12 0.51 1.70 -15.63
CA PRO A 12 -0.29 1.60 -16.85
C PRO A 12 0.18 2.53 -17.98
N GLY A 13 0.95 3.58 -17.67
CA GLY A 13 1.41 4.56 -18.64
C GLY A 13 2.65 4.13 -19.41
N CYS A 14 3.69 3.67 -18.70
CA CYS A 14 5.00 3.34 -19.30
C CYS A 14 5.38 1.86 -19.19
N GLY A 15 4.56 1.03 -18.53
CA GLY A 15 4.82 -0.40 -18.34
C GLY A 15 5.94 -0.72 -17.34
N ARG A 16 6.50 0.27 -16.64
CA ARG A 16 7.48 0.02 -15.57
C ARG A 16 6.86 -0.85 -14.49
N GLU A 17 7.65 -1.78 -13.98
CA GLU A 17 7.30 -2.60 -12.83
C GLU A 17 8.06 -2.14 -11.60
N GLY A 18 7.44 -2.26 -10.44
CA GLY A 18 8.02 -1.90 -9.15
C GLY A 18 7.27 -2.57 -8.02
N GLU A 19 7.97 -2.94 -6.96
CA GLU A 19 7.39 -3.67 -5.82
C GLU A 19 7.20 -2.74 -4.63
N ALA A 20 5.95 -2.46 -4.27
CA ALA A 20 5.64 -1.77 -3.03
C ALA A 20 5.52 -2.78 -1.88
N VAL A 21 6.15 -2.51 -0.74
CA VAL A 21 6.08 -3.38 0.43
C VAL A 21 5.17 -2.77 1.47
N PHE A 22 4.12 -3.48 1.84
CA PHE A 22 3.24 -3.11 2.95
C PHE A 22 3.57 -3.94 4.19
N VAL A 23 3.46 -3.34 5.38
CA VAL A 23 3.46 -4.06 6.65
C VAL A 23 2.04 -4.21 7.11
N VAL A 24 1.62 -5.46 7.28
CA VAL A 24 0.28 -5.84 7.71
C VAL A 24 0.34 -6.25 9.17
N GLY A 25 -0.33 -5.50 10.04
CA GLY A 25 -0.40 -5.79 11.47
C GLY A 25 -1.70 -6.52 11.82
N ILE A 26 -1.55 -7.67 12.46
CA ILE A 26 -2.61 -8.49 13.05
C ILE A 26 -2.62 -8.20 14.55
N GLY A 27 -3.69 -7.56 15.03
CA GLY A 27 -3.89 -7.24 16.43
C GLY A 27 -4.24 -8.47 17.29
N PRO A 28 -4.17 -8.35 18.61
CA PRO A 28 -4.57 -9.44 19.52
C PRO A 28 -6.06 -9.77 19.43
N GLU A 29 -6.87 -8.83 18.93
CA GLU A 29 -8.33 -8.94 18.80
C GLU A 29 -8.76 -9.39 17.40
N THR A 30 -7.81 -9.58 16.46
CA THR A 30 -8.13 -9.98 15.09
C THR A 30 -8.57 -11.45 15.06
N ALA A 31 -9.86 -11.71 14.84
CA ALA A 31 -10.32 -13.07 14.67
C ALA A 31 -9.83 -13.68 13.34
N PRO A 32 -9.70 -15.01 13.24
CA PRO A 32 -9.43 -15.68 11.97
C PRO A 32 -10.48 -15.29 10.91
N GLY A 33 -10.03 -14.64 9.83
CA GLY A 33 -10.90 -14.19 8.73
C GLY A 33 -11.35 -12.73 8.81
N GLU A 34 -11.06 -12.01 9.90
CA GLU A 34 -11.52 -10.62 10.13
C GLU A 34 -10.64 -9.54 9.46
N GLY A 35 -9.76 -9.93 8.54
CA GLY A 35 -8.82 -9.01 7.90
C GLY A 35 -7.75 -8.47 8.87
N PRO A 36 -6.84 -7.60 8.40
CA PRO A 36 -5.78 -7.07 9.25
C PRO A 36 -6.22 -5.87 10.08
N SER A 37 -5.65 -5.69 11.28
CA SER A 37 -5.88 -4.50 12.12
C SER A 37 -5.15 -3.24 11.66
N SER A 38 -4.14 -3.40 10.80
CA SER A 38 -3.40 -2.28 10.20
C SER A 38 -2.71 -2.74 8.92
N MET A 39 -2.51 -1.81 7.99
CA MET A 39 -1.68 -2.02 6.82
C MET A 39 -0.97 -0.73 6.46
N ARG A 40 0.35 -0.63 6.64
CA ARG A 40 1.13 0.58 6.37
C ARG A 40 2.08 0.36 5.21
N LEU A 41 2.38 1.40 4.44
CA LEU A 41 3.44 1.32 3.44
C LEU A 41 4.80 1.35 4.15
N LEU A 42 5.63 0.33 3.91
CA LEU A 42 7.00 0.26 4.40
C LEU A 42 7.97 0.77 3.34
N GLU A 43 7.81 0.31 2.09
CA GLU A 43 8.69 0.68 0.98
C GLU A 43 7.84 0.98 -0.26
N GLY A 44 8.06 2.15 -0.88
CA GLY A 44 7.34 2.57 -2.07
C GLY A 44 7.81 1.94 -3.37
N GLY A 45 8.85 1.10 -3.37
CA GLY A 45 9.26 0.36 -4.58
C GLY A 45 9.78 1.20 -5.74
N GLY A 46 10.31 2.40 -5.47
CA GLY A 46 10.68 3.36 -6.51
C GLY A 46 9.50 4.16 -7.07
N TRP A 47 8.28 3.97 -6.56
CA TRP A 47 7.14 4.83 -6.84
C TRP A 47 7.19 6.09 -5.99
N LYS A 48 6.70 7.21 -6.53
CA LYS A 48 6.51 8.45 -5.77
C LYS A 48 5.31 8.25 -4.84
N VAL A 49 5.55 8.37 -3.53
CA VAL A 49 4.52 8.17 -2.50
C VAL A 49 3.86 9.51 -2.19
N GLU A 50 2.54 9.57 -2.34
CA GLU A 50 1.69 10.68 -1.92
C GLU A 50 0.74 10.18 -0.82
N GLU A 51 1.27 10.10 0.40
CA GLU A 51 0.50 9.67 1.59
C GLU A 51 -0.47 10.79 2.01
N LYS A 52 -1.73 10.43 2.22
CA LYS A 52 -2.78 11.34 2.68
C LYS A 52 -2.96 11.29 4.19
N SER A 53 -2.73 10.13 4.82
CA SER A 53 -2.99 9.93 6.25
C SER A 53 -2.05 8.89 6.85
N ALA A 54 -1.48 9.22 8.02
CA ALA A 54 -0.60 8.35 8.80
C ALA A 54 -1.39 7.40 9.73
N GLY A 55 -2.56 6.96 9.28
CA GLY A 55 -3.46 6.08 10.02
C GLY A 55 -2.90 4.65 10.20
N PRO A 56 -3.66 3.78 10.90
CA PRO A 56 -3.33 2.35 10.95
C PRO A 56 -3.40 1.70 9.56
N PHE A 57 -4.16 2.27 8.63
CA PHE A 57 -4.22 1.85 7.23
C PHE A 57 -3.66 2.94 6.33
N PHE A 58 -2.80 2.53 5.40
CA PHE A 58 -2.20 3.38 4.40
C PHE A 58 -3.30 3.93 3.50
N ALA A 59 -3.47 5.24 3.55
CA ALA A 59 -4.34 6.00 2.67
C ALA A 59 -3.45 6.95 1.87
N GLY A 60 -3.40 6.76 0.56
CA GLY A 60 -2.44 7.45 -0.27
C GLY A 60 -2.39 6.92 -1.68
N ARG A 61 -1.51 7.54 -2.46
CA ARG A 61 -1.32 7.21 -3.88
C ARG A 61 0.15 6.89 -4.15
N LEU A 62 0.39 5.95 -5.04
CA LEU A 62 1.69 5.68 -5.62
C LEU A 62 1.66 6.11 -7.07
N VAL A 63 2.62 6.94 -7.45
CA VAL A 63 2.69 7.55 -8.78
C VAL A 63 3.99 7.15 -9.46
N CYS A 64 3.92 6.86 -10.76
CA CYS A 64 5.10 6.60 -11.56
C CYS A 64 5.96 7.87 -11.70
N PRO A 65 7.25 7.83 -11.32
CA PRO A 65 8.10 9.01 -11.43
C PRO A 65 8.43 9.40 -12.88
N ASP A 66 8.36 8.48 -13.84
CA ASP A 66 8.74 8.73 -15.23
C ASP A 66 7.61 9.36 -16.06
N CYS A 67 6.38 8.87 -15.90
CA CYS A 67 5.24 9.33 -16.70
C CYS A 67 4.12 10.00 -15.88
N GLY A 68 4.25 10.05 -14.55
CA GLY A 68 3.27 10.66 -13.66
C GLY A 68 1.95 9.89 -13.53
N ALA A 69 1.84 8.69 -14.09
CA ALA A 69 0.61 7.90 -14.01
C ALA A 69 0.40 7.34 -12.60
N GLU A 70 -0.86 7.32 -12.16
CA GLU A 70 -1.27 6.68 -10.91
C GLU A 70 -1.13 5.16 -11.05
N VAL A 71 -0.38 4.55 -10.13
CA VAL A 71 -0.06 3.11 -10.12
C VAL A 71 -0.89 2.40 -9.06
N LEU A 72 -1.07 3.03 -7.91
CA LEU A 72 -1.93 2.54 -6.83
C LEU A 72 -2.62 3.73 -6.18
N ASN A 73 -3.88 3.58 -5.85
CA ASN A 73 -4.64 4.57 -5.10
C ASN A 73 -5.47 3.85 -4.06
N ARG A 74 -5.16 4.11 -2.79
CA ARG A 74 -5.97 3.63 -1.68
C ARG A 74 -6.65 4.81 -1.01
N PRO A 75 -7.98 4.93 -1.15
CA PRO A 75 -8.73 5.94 -0.43
C PRO A 75 -8.66 5.66 1.07
N GLU A 76 -8.80 6.73 1.85
CA GLU A 76 -8.92 6.67 3.29
C GLU A 76 -10.23 5.95 3.64
N GLY A 77 -10.13 4.66 4.02
CA GLY A 77 -11.29 3.80 4.29
C GLY A 77 -11.44 2.56 3.39
N GLY A 78 -10.43 2.20 2.59
CA GLY A 78 -10.47 0.97 1.76
C GLY A 78 -10.56 -0.31 2.58
N ASP A 79 -11.79 -0.84 2.63
CA ASP A 79 -12.34 -2.10 3.15
C ASP A 79 -11.63 -2.80 4.32
N LYS A 80 -12.36 -2.80 5.44
CA LYS A 80 -12.18 -3.66 6.60
C LYS A 80 -12.56 -5.10 6.26
#